data_AF-A0A1S3DLC7-F1
#
_entry.id   AF-A0A1S3DLC7-F1
#
_cell.length_a   1.000
_cell.length_b   1.000
_cell.length_c   1.000
_cell.angle_alpha   90.00
_cell.angle_beta   90.00
_cell.angle_gamma   90.00
#
_symmetry.space_group_name_H-M   'P 1'
#
loop_
_entity.id
_entity.type
_entity.pdbx_description
1 polymer ?
#
loop_
_entity_poly.entity_id
_entity_poly.type
_entity_poly.pdbx_seq_one_letter_code
_entity_poly.pdbx_strand_id
1 'polypeptide(L)'
;MPASTAEEVKLLGRMQAESMDDVDLRQVQLSIPLTRSLARTDPTVEEVYVETDRGSILVAVAGNRGKPAILTYHDLGLNYISNFQAFFNFSDMRSLLENFSVYHVNAPGQEEGAQPLADE
;
A
#
# COMPACT_ATOMS: atom_id res chain seq x y z
N MET A 1 14.59 15.91 -42.47
CA MET A 1 15.49 15.89 -41.30
C MET A 1 14.76 16.64 -40.19
N PRO A 2 14.18 15.97 -39.18
CA PRO A 2 13.51 16.69 -38.10
C PRO A 2 14.59 17.30 -37.20
N ALA A 3 14.42 18.57 -36.88
CA ALA A 3 15.30 19.29 -35.97
C ALA A 3 14.98 18.86 -34.53
N SER A 4 15.91 18.20 -33.86
CA SER A 4 15.85 18.00 -32.42
C SER A 4 15.78 19.37 -31.74
N THR A 5 14.74 19.61 -30.96
CA THR A 5 14.57 20.87 -30.24
C THR A 5 15.61 20.98 -29.11
N ALA A 6 15.96 22.21 -28.73
CA ALA A 6 16.98 22.49 -27.72
C ALA A 6 16.73 21.82 -26.35
N GLU A 7 15.50 21.40 -26.07
CA GLU A 7 15.13 20.63 -24.88
C GLU A 7 15.64 19.18 -24.93
N GLU A 8 15.63 18.55 -26.09
CA GLU A 8 16.05 17.15 -26.27
C GLU A 8 17.57 17.00 -26.06
N VAL A 9 18.33 17.98 -26.54
CA VAL A 9 19.80 18.06 -26.34
C VAL A 9 20.15 18.36 -24.88
N LYS A 10 19.30 19.13 -24.18
CA LYS A 10 19.48 19.45 -22.75
C LYS A 10 19.15 18.26 -21.84
N LEU A 11 18.22 17.40 -22.27
CA LEU A 11 17.87 16.17 -21.57
C LEU A 11 18.94 15.08 -21.78
N LEU A 12 19.43 14.90 -23.02
CA LEU A 12 20.52 13.97 -23.35
C LEU A 12 21.87 14.38 -22.75
N GLY A 13 22.14 15.69 -22.63
CA GLY A 13 23.36 16.20 -21.99
C GLY A 13 23.44 15.99 -20.48
N ARG A 14 22.31 15.69 -19.82
CA ARG A 14 22.26 15.31 -18.39
C ARG A 14 22.46 13.82 -18.15
N MET A 15 22.38 12.99 -19.18
CA MET A 15 22.48 11.53 -19.07
C MET A 15 23.91 11.00 -19.27
N GLN A 16 24.92 11.87 -19.27
CA GLN A 16 26.33 11.45 -19.32
C GLN A 16 27.06 11.86 -18.03
N ALA A 17 27.40 10.81 -17.27
CA ALA A 17 28.29 10.79 -16.11
C ALA A 17 27.76 11.47 -14.84
N GLU A 18 26.69 10.93 -14.27
CA GLU A 18 26.70 10.73 -12.82
C GLU A 18 27.17 9.29 -12.61
N SER A 19 28.33 9.12 -11.98
CA SER A 19 28.75 7.85 -11.43
C SER A 19 27.59 7.27 -10.64
N MET A 20 27.31 5.99 -10.83
CA MET A 20 26.38 5.25 -9.99
C MET A 20 27.05 5.08 -8.62
N ASP A 21 27.20 6.18 -7.89
CA ASP A 21 27.58 6.18 -6.50
C ASP A 21 26.35 5.70 -5.73
N ASP A 22 26.57 4.70 -4.90
CA ASP A 22 25.57 4.01 -4.08
C ASP A 22 24.50 5.00 -3.59
N VAL A 23 23.27 4.83 -4.06
CA VAL A 23 22.11 5.54 -3.49
C VAL A 23 21.96 5.02 -2.07
N ASP A 24 22.62 5.72 -1.15
CA ASP A 24 22.59 5.44 0.27
C ASP A 24 21.18 5.79 0.75
N LEU A 25 20.32 4.79 0.89
CA LEU A 25 18.92 4.87 1.36
C LEU A 25 18.79 5.45 2.80
N ARG A 26 19.86 5.99 3.38
CA ARG A 26 19.94 6.52 4.75
C ARG A 26 19.16 7.81 4.97
N GLN A 27 18.64 8.46 3.93
CA GLN A 27 17.98 9.77 4.04
C GLN A 27 16.67 9.89 3.26
N VAL A 28 15.93 8.80 3.07
CA VAL A 28 14.52 8.94 2.67
C VAL A 28 13.76 9.53 3.86
N GLN A 29 13.55 10.84 3.84
CA GLN A 29 12.62 11.51 4.75
C GLN A 29 11.23 11.01 4.36
N LEU A 30 10.77 9.94 5.01
CA LEU A 30 9.40 9.46 4.86
C LEU A 30 8.48 10.64 5.22
N SER A 31 7.85 11.24 4.24
CA SER A 31 6.73 12.14 4.48
C SER A 31 5.62 11.27 5.05
N ILE A 32 5.58 11.13 6.37
CA ILE A 32 4.53 10.41 7.07
C ILE A 32 3.24 11.12 6.67
N PRO A 33 2.34 10.48 5.88
CA PRO A 33 1.07 11.09 5.56
C PRO A 33 0.41 11.41 6.89
N LEU A 34 0.06 12.68 7.08
CA LEU A 34 -0.50 13.22 8.32
C LEU A 34 -1.45 12.18 8.91
N THR A 35 -1.03 11.57 10.02
CA THR A 35 -1.72 10.51 10.74
C THR A 35 -3.06 11.08 11.21
N ARG A 36 -4.03 11.12 10.30
CA ARG A 36 -5.42 11.49 10.60
C ARG A 36 -5.94 10.36 11.45
N SER A 37 -5.71 10.46 12.76
CA SER A 37 -6.31 9.66 13.83
C SER A 37 -7.00 8.41 13.28
N LEU A 38 -6.21 7.42 12.84
CA LEU A 38 -6.69 6.13 12.32
C LEU A 38 -7.12 5.29 13.53
N ALA A 39 -7.95 5.87 14.39
CA ALA A 39 -8.33 5.27 15.64
C ALA A 39 -9.61 4.47 15.44
N ARG A 40 -9.44 3.18 15.67
CA ARG A 40 -10.44 2.18 16.07
C ARG A 40 -11.35 1.69 14.96
N THR A 41 -10.96 0.54 14.42
CA THR A 41 -11.84 -0.56 14.00
C THR A 41 -13.21 -0.07 13.55
N ASP A 42 -13.34 0.25 12.26
CA ASP A 42 -14.66 0.34 11.66
C ASP A 42 -15.37 -0.99 12.00
N PRO A 43 -16.47 -0.98 12.79
CA PRO A 43 -17.12 -2.20 13.25
C PRO A 43 -17.68 -3.04 12.10
N THR A 44 -17.67 -2.50 10.88
CA THR A 44 -18.03 -3.22 9.66
C THR A 44 -16.90 -4.03 9.05
N VAL A 45 -15.67 -3.93 9.59
CA VAL A 45 -14.49 -4.66 9.13
C VAL A 45 -14.19 -5.82 10.06
N GLU A 46 -14.17 -7.03 9.51
CA GLU A 46 -13.82 -8.27 10.21
C GLU A 46 -12.38 -8.66 9.86
N GLU A 47 -11.50 -8.74 10.86
CA GLU A 47 -10.13 -9.24 10.67
C GLU A 47 -10.08 -10.76 10.86
N VAL A 48 -9.56 -11.46 9.85
CA VAL A 48 -9.42 -12.93 9.87
C VAL A 48 -7.99 -13.33 9.50
N TYR A 49 -7.46 -14.31 10.21
CA TYR A 49 -6.22 -14.98 9.81
C TYR A 49 -6.54 -16.05 8.78
N VAL A 50 -5.84 -16.01 7.65
CA VAL A 50 -5.96 -16.98 6.56
C VAL A 50 -4.67 -17.80 6.50
N GLU A 51 -4.80 -19.11 6.71
CA GLU A 51 -3.68 -20.04 6.58
C GLU A 51 -3.31 -20.25 5.11
N THR A 52 -2.02 -20.12 4.81
CA THR A 52 -1.43 -20.43 3.50
C THR A 52 -0.32 -21.47 3.66
N ASP A 53 0.19 -22.00 2.55
CA ASP A 53 1.36 -22.88 2.54
C ASP A 53 2.67 -22.16 2.93
N ARG A 54 2.65 -20.83 3.04
CA ARG A 54 3.79 -19.97 3.40
C ARG A 54 3.62 -19.25 4.73
N GLY A 55 2.63 -19.65 5.54
CA GLY A 55 2.31 -19.03 6.83
C GLY A 55 0.95 -18.35 6.84
N SER A 56 0.57 -17.85 8.02
CA SER A 56 -0.71 -17.17 8.22
C SER A 56 -0.61 -15.69 7.83
N ILE A 57 -1.66 -15.16 7.21
CA ILE A 57 -1.76 -13.74 6.86
C ILE A 57 -3.04 -13.12 7.41
N LEU A 58 -2.97 -11.88 7.90
CA LEU A 58 -4.15 -11.14 8.33
C LEU A 58 -4.87 -10.52 7.13
N VAL A 59 -6.14 -10.84 6.97
CA VAL A 59 -7.02 -10.23 5.96
C VAL A 59 -8.15 -9.49 6.67
N ALA A 60 -8.26 -8.19 6.43
CA ALA A 60 -9.40 -7.40 6.92
C ALA A 60 -10.50 -7.36 5.85
N VAL A 61 -11.70 -7.80 6.22
CA VAL A 61 -12.82 -8.01 5.29
C VAL A 61 -13.90 -6.96 5.55
N ALA A 62 -14.26 -6.20 4.52
CA ALA A 62 -15.34 -5.22 4.58
C ALA A 62 -16.47 -5.58 3.61
N GLY A 63 -17.71 -5.31 4.02
CA GLY A 63 -18.91 -5.54 3.19
C GLY A 63 -19.39 -7.00 3.18
N ASN A 64 -20.24 -7.34 2.22
CA ASN A 64 -20.90 -8.65 2.17
C ASN A 64 -20.10 -9.66 1.34
N ARG A 65 -19.60 -10.73 1.97
CA ARG A 65 -18.79 -11.81 1.34
C ARG A 65 -19.46 -12.55 0.18
N GLY A 66 -20.78 -12.45 0.01
CA GLY A 66 -21.52 -13.00 -1.13
C GLY A 66 -21.48 -12.12 -2.39
N LYS A 67 -20.90 -10.91 -2.31
CA LYS A 67 -20.74 -9.98 -3.44
C LYS A 67 -19.37 -10.13 -4.09
N PRO A 68 -19.19 -9.69 -5.35
CA PRO A 68 -17.89 -9.72 -6.03
C PRO A 68 -16.78 -9.08 -5.19
N ALA A 69 -15.59 -9.66 -5.25
CA ALA A 69 -14.47 -9.26 -4.40
C ALA A 69 -13.59 -8.18 -5.07
N ILE A 70 -13.22 -7.17 -4.29
CA ILE A 70 -12.09 -6.28 -4.54
C ILE A 70 -10.98 -6.71 -3.59
N LEU A 71 -9.80 -6.99 -4.12
CA LEU A 71 -8.63 -7.34 -3.33
C LEU A 71 -7.65 -6.18 -3.32
N THR A 72 -7.13 -5.84 -2.16
CA THR A 72 -6.10 -4.81 -2.01
C THR A 72 -4.85 -5.40 -1.35
N TYR A 73 -3.69 -4.98 -1.82
CA TYR A 73 -2.40 -5.28 -1.23
C TYR A 73 -1.64 -3.96 -1.08
N HIS A 74 -1.12 -3.67 0.12
CA HIS A 74 -0.55 -2.36 0.46
C HIS A 74 0.91 -2.24 -0.02
N ASP A 75 1.43 -1.00 0.00
CA ASP A 75 2.82 -0.72 -0.31
C ASP A 75 3.76 -0.99 0.91
N LEU A 76 5.06 -0.93 0.66
CA LEU A 76 6.11 -1.14 1.66
C LEU A 76 6.04 -0.13 2.81
N GLY A 77 6.22 -0.61 4.04
CA GLY A 77 6.18 0.22 5.25
C GLY A 77 4.78 0.72 5.63
N LEU A 78 3.74 0.24 4.94
CA LEU A 78 2.34 0.49 5.23
C LEU A 78 1.64 -0.82 5.61
N ASN A 79 0.36 -0.70 5.96
CA ASN A 79 -0.56 -1.81 6.14
C ASN A 79 -1.93 -1.42 5.55
N TYR A 80 -2.94 -2.27 5.67
CA TYR A 80 -4.22 -1.94 5.03
C TYR A 80 -4.86 -0.64 5.54
N ILE A 81 -4.65 -0.32 6.83
CA ILE A 81 -5.18 0.88 7.48
C ILE A 81 -4.48 2.11 6.88
N SER A 82 -3.16 2.15 6.95
CA SER A 82 -2.39 3.33 6.51
C SER A 82 -2.42 3.53 4.99
N ASN A 83 -2.62 2.46 4.21
CA ASN A 83 -2.65 2.54 2.75
C ASN A 83 -4.06 2.80 2.18
N PHE A 84 -5.12 2.17 2.72
CA PHE A 84 -6.43 2.14 2.06
C PHE A 84 -7.59 2.71 2.88
N GLN A 85 -7.49 2.80 4.21
CA GLN A 85 -8.63 3.23 5.04
C GLN A 85 -9.16 4.60 4.65
N ALA A 86 -8.29 5.56 4.34
CA ALA A 86 -8.71 6.89 3.91
C ALA A 86 -9.48 6.87 2.59
N PHE A 87 -9.07 5.99 1.65
CA PHE A 87 -9.71 5.84 0.36
C PHE A 87 -11.11 5.23 0.50
N PHE A 88 -11.27 4.10 1.19
CA PHE A 88 -12.57 3.44 1.34
C PHE A 88 -13.54 4.18 2.27
N ASN A 89 -13.04 5.04 3.17
CA ASN A 89 -13.89 5.91 3.99
C ASN A 89 -14.30 7.20 3.29
N PHE A 90 -13.73 7.51 2.12
CA PHE A 90 -14.21 8.62 1.31
C PHE A 90 -15.66 8.37 0.91
N SER A 91 -16.51 9.40 1.00
CA SER A 91 -17.97 9.28 0.81
C SER A 91 -18.34 8.51 -0.45
N ASP A 92 -17.65 8.82 -1.54
CA ASP A 92 -17.98 8.27 -2.85
C ASP A 92 -17.54 6.81 -2.94
N MET A 93 -16.43 6.45 -2.28
CA MET A 93 -15.91 5.09 -2.28
C MET A 93 -16.67 4.16 -1.32
N ARG A 94 -17.30 4.70 -0.27
CA ARG A 94 -18.17 3.91 0.60
C ARG A 94 -19.29 3.20 -0.18
N SER A 95 -19.80 3.82 -1.24
CA SER A 95 -20.83 3.20 -2.09
C SER A 95 -20.36 1.94 -2.84
N LEU A 96 -19.04 1.72 -2.96
CA LEU A 96 -18.50 0.45 -3.47
C LEU A 96 -18.81 -0.71 -2.50
N LEU A 97 -18.81 -0.47 -1.19
CA LEU A 97 -19.12 -1.51 -0.19
C LEU A 97 -20.58 -1.99 -0.29
N GLU A 98 -21.45 -1.24 -0.96
CA GLU A 98 -22.81 -1.66 -1.26
C GLU A 98 -22.89 -2.69 -2.39
N ASN A 99 -21.86 -2.83 -3.22
CA ASN A 99 -21.89 -3.72 -4.40
C ASN A 99 -20.75 -4.74 -4.42
N PHE A 100 -19.74 -4.55 -3.58
CA PHE A 100 -18.55 -5.40 -3.50
C PHE A 100 -18.28 -5.83 -2.05
N SER A 101 -17.54 -6.93 -1.91
CA SER A 101 -16.77 -7.22 -0.71
C SER A 101 -15.34 -6.76 -0.93
N VAL A 102 -14.69 -6.24 0.10
CA VAL A 102 -13.29 -5.80 0.02
C VAL A 102 -12.45 -6.66 0.95
N TYR A 103 -11.38 -7.23 0.41
CA TYR A 103 -10.41 -8.05 1.14
C TYR A 103 -9.08 -7.30 1.16
N HIS A 104 -8.78 -6.75 2.32
CA HIS A 104 -7.55 -6.07 2.59
C HIS A 104 -6.50 -7.04 3.09
N VAL A 105 -5.60 -7.46 2.21
CA VAL A 105 -4.49 -8.35 2.58
C VAL A 105 -3.40 -7.53 3.24
N ASN A 106 -3.00 -7.93 4.44
CA ASN A 106 -1.75 -7.48 5.04
C ASN A 106 -0.62 -8.42 4.60
N ALA A 107 0.49 -7.84 4.19
CA ALA A 107 1.72 -8.58 3.98
C ALA A 107 2.16 -9.23 5.31
N PRO A 108 2.84 -10.39 5.28
CA PRO A 108 3.30 -11.07 6.49
C PRO A 108 4.10 -10.15 7.40
N GLY A 109 3.69 -10.03 8.67
CA GLY A 109 4.39 -9.24 9.68
C GLY A 109 4.17 -7.73 9.58
N GLN A 110 3.22 -7.27 8.75
CA GLN A 110 2.87 -5.85 8.59
C GLN A 110 1.54 -5.47 9.25
N GLU A 111 0.82 -6.44 9.79
CA GLU A 111 -0.35 -6.18 10.62
C GLU A 111 0.01 -5.49 11.94
N GLU A 112 -0.96 -4.77 12.52
CA GLU A 112 -0.75 -4.10 13.80
C GLU A 112 -0.49 -5.13 14.91
N GLY A 113 0.62 -4.98 15.63
CA GLY A 113 1.00 -5.89 16.70
C GLY A 113 1.63 -7.21 16.23
N ALA A 114 1.99 -7.31 14.94
CA ALA A 114 2.74 -8.44 14.41
C ALA A 114 3.99 -8.75 15.26
N GLN A 115 4.23 -10.03 15.51
CA GLN A 115 5.49 -10.48 16.10
C GLN A 115 6.62 -10.38 15.05
N PRO A 116 7.87 -10.13 15.48
CA PRO A 116 9.02 -10.27 14.59
C PRO A 116 9.00 -11.65 13.93
N LEU A 117 9.31 -11.69 12.63
CA LEU A 117 9.50 -12.96 11.94
C LEU A 117 10.68 -13.70 12.58
N ALA A 118 10.57 -15.03 12.65
CA ALA A 118 11.67 -15.85 13.18
C ALA A 118 12.94 -15.63 12.34
N ASP A 119 14.08 -15.58 13.01
CA ASP A 119 15.38 -15.67 12.35
C ASP A 119 15.49 -17.07 11.71
N GLU A 120 15.79 -17.15 10.41
CA GLU A 120 16.00 -18.42 9.69
C GLU A 120 17.14 -19.27 10.25
#